data_AF-A0A1V4AR34-F1
#
_entry.id   AF-A0A1V4AR34-F1
#
_cell.length_a   1.000
_cell.length_b   1.000
_cell.length_c   1.000
_cell.angle_alpha   90.00
_cell.angle_beta   90.00
_cell.angle_gamma   90.00
#
_symmetry.space_group_name_H-M   'P 1'
#
loop_
_entity.id
_entity.type
_entity.pdbx_description
1 polymer ?
#
loop_
_entity_poly.entity_id
_entity_poly.type
_entity_poly.pdbx_seq_one_letter_code
_entity_poly.pdbx_strand_id
1 'polypeptide(L)' 'MQCLNIGHSPDITNNAIHPPYKHISKIASPEEKIALLRSLFQGRVDVYPRLWINKKTGKKGFSTVCNNEWVEGYAKDQR' A
#
# COMPACT_ATOMS: atom_id res chain seq x y z
N MET A 1 -8.67 14.63 35.46
CA MET A 1 -7.24 14.32 35.51
C MET A 1 -7.05 12.98 36.23
N GLN A 2 -7.04 11.87 35.48
CA GLN A 2 -6.45 10.62 35.96
C GLN A 2 -5.99 9.87 34.71
N CYS A 3 -4.67 9.77 34.53
CA CYS A 3 -4.07 8.99 33.47
C CYS A 3 -4.21 7.51 33.84
N LEU A 4 -4.85 6.71 32.99
CA LEU A 4 -4.84 5.26 33.13
C LEU A 4 -3.45 4.75 32.74
N ASN A 5 -2.76 4.21 33.74
CA ASN A 5 -1.51 3.49 33.60
C ASN A 5 -1.71 2.31 32.63
N ILE A 6 -1.08 2.37 31.46
CA ILE A 6 -0.98 1.22 30.57
C ILE A 6 0.12 0.33 31.16
N GLY A 7 -0.30 -0.62 31.98
CA GLY A 7 0.54 -1.70 32.46
C GLY A 7 1.15 -2.46 31.29
N HIS A 8 2.47 -2.64 31.37
CA HIS A 8 3.24 -3.53 30.52
C HIS A 8 2.71 -4.96 30.72
N SER A 9 2.04 -5.53 29.72
CA SER A 9 1.72 -6.96 29.68
C SER A 9 2.73 -7.65 28.74
N PRO A 10 3.55 -8.60 29.22
CA PRO A 10 4.69 -9.12 28.46
C PRO A 10 4.36 -10.29 27.53
N ASP A 11 3.09 -10.52 27.15
CA ASP A 11 2.72 -11.63 26.27
C ASP A 11 1.59 -11.26 25.29
N ILE A 12 1.95 -10.52 24.24
CA ILE A 12 1.19 -10.54 22.98
C ILE A 12 2.19 -10.92 21.89
N THR A 13 2.26 -12.22 21.59
CA THR A 13 2.91 -12.67 20.37
C THR A 13 2.06 -12.19 19.19
N ASN A 14 2.59 -11.18 18.48
CA ASN A 14 1.94 -10.39 17.41
C ASN A 14 1.61 -11.17 16.12
N ASN A 15 1.13 -12.41 16.19
CA ASN A 15 1.03 -13.30 15.02
C ASN A 15 -0.39 -13.57 14.49
N ALA A 16 -1.42 -12.79 14.87
CA ALA A 16 -2.80 -13.10 14.43
C ALA A 16 -3.58 -11.99 13.70
N ILE A 17 -3.06 -10.76 13.56
CA ILE A 17 -3.84 -9.66 12.94
C ILE A 17 -3.21 -9.06 11.68
N HIS A 18 -1.95 -9.37 11.38
CA HIS A 18 -1.30 -8.82 10.20
C HIS A 18 -0.76 -9.91 9.27
N PRO A 19 -0.84 -9.74 7.94
CA PRO A 19 -0.08 -10.57 7.01
C PRO A 19 1.38 -10.60 7.49
N PRO A 20 2.12 -11.71 7.31
CA PRO A 20 3.34 -12.02 8.06
C PRO A 20 4.46 -11.03 7.73
N TYR A 21 4.41 -9.83 8.29
CA TYR A 21 5.51 -8.89 8.18
C TYR A 21 6.54 -9.29 9.22
N LYS A 22 7.76 -9.56 8.72
CA LYS A 22 8.92 -9.80 9.56
C LYS A 22 9.14 -8.56 10.42
N HIS A 23 8.99 -8.70 11.74
CA HIS A 23 9.33 -7.63 12.67
C HIS A 23 10.84 -7.46 12.69
N ILE A 24 11.33 -6.40 12.06
CA ILE A 24 12.76 -6.12 11.89
C ILE A 24 13.24 -5.25 13.06
N SER A 25 14.36 -5.65 13.68
CA SER A 25 14.93 -4.97 14.85
C SER A 25 15.68 -3.69 14.45
N LYS A 26 15.91 -2.77 15.39
CA LYS A 26 16.60 -1.49 15.13
C LYS A 26 18.00 -1.66 14.50
N ILE A 27 18.66 -2.78 14.82
CA ILE A 27 20.00 -3.17 14.36
C ILE A 27 20.02 -3.89 13.01
N ALA A 28 18.88 -3.99 12.33
CA ALA A 28 18.81 -4.67 11.05
C ALA A 28 19.67 -4.04 9.96
N SER A 29 20.12 -4.89 9.04
CA SER A 29 20.98 -4.47 7.95
C SER A 29 20.24 -3.49 7.02
N PRO A 30 20.98 -2.65 6.27
CA PRO A 30 20.38 -1.79 5.26
C PRO A 30 19.50 -2.55 4.27
N GLU A 31 19.91 -3.75 3.86
CA GLU A 31 19.20 -4.61 2.90
C GLU A 31 17.85 -5.08 3.48
N GLU A 32 17.81 -5.47 4.76
CA GLU A 32 16.57 -5.87 5.43
C GLU A 32 15.57 -4.72 5.52
N LYS A 33 16.06 -3.50 5.79
CA LYS A 33 15.23 -2.29 5.84
C LYS A 33 14.70 -1.93 4.45
N ILE A 34 15.53 -2.03 3.41
CA ILE A 34 15.12 -1.80 2.02
C ILE A 34 14.05 -2.81 1.60
N ALA A 35 14.25 -4.09 1.90
CA ALA A 35 13.28 -5.15 1.58
C ALA A 35 11.93 -4.90 2.25
N LEU A 36 11.92 -4.51 3.53
CA LEU A 36 10.70 -4.14 4.26
C LEU A 36 10.00 -2.92 3.67
N LEU A 37 10.75 -1.84 3.41
CA LEU A 37 10.15 -0.63 2.86
C LEU A 37 9.53 -0.90 1.47
N ARG A 38 10.18 -1.71 0.64
CA ARG A 38 9.64 -2.10 -0.67
C ARG A 38 8.38 -2.94 -0.54
N SER A 39 8.27 -3.84 0.43
CA SER A 39 7.06 -4.64 0.62
C SER A 39 5.89 -3.82 1.18
N LEU A 40 6.17 -2.83 2.03
CA LEU A 40 5.16 -1.93 2.59
C LEU A 40 4.70 -0.87 1.60
N PHE A 41 5.60 -0.35 0.78
CA PHE A 41 5.36 0.79 -0.12
C PHE A 41 5.59 0.45 -1.58
N GLN A 42 5.15 -0.73 -2.03
CA GLN A 42 5.11 -1.03 -3.45
C GLN A 42 3.96 -0.27 -4.12
N GLY A 43 4.26 0.38 -5.25
CA GLY A 43 3.22 0.97 -6.09
C GLY A 43 2.27 -0.10 -6.66
N ARG A 44 1.08 0.34 -7.08
CA ARG A 44 0.11 -0.48 -7.82
C ARG A 44 0.68 -0.84 -9.20
N VAL A 45 1.11 -2.09 -9.38
CA VAL A 45 1.65 -2.60 -10.67
C VAL A 45 0.56 -2.78 -11.74
N ASP A 46 -0.68 -2.87 -11.29
CA ASP A 46 -1.88 -2.95 -12.10
C ASP A 46 -2.33 -1.59 -12.63
N VAL A 47 -1.79 -0.46 -12.12
CA VAL A 47 -2.21 0.89 -12.50
C VAL A 47 -1.23 1.51 -13.50
N TYR A 48 -1.77 1.98 -14.62
CA TYR A 48 -1.01 2.61 -15.70
C TYR A 48 -1.75 3.82 -16.29
N PRO A 49 -1.02 4.80 -16.86
CA PRO A 49 -1.64 5.94 -17.49
C PRO A 49 -2.18 5.58 -18.88
N ARG A 50 -3.46 5.86 -19.13
CA ARG A 50 -4.09 5.82 -20.46
C ARG A 50 -4.11 7.23 -21.03
N LEU A 51 -3.50 7.40 -22.21
CA LEU A 51 -3.57 8.65 -22.97
C LEU A 51 -4.98 8.79 -23.59
N TRP A 52 -5.62 9.93 -23.40
CA TRP A 52 -6.82 10.30 -24.14
C TRP A 52 -6.57 11.57 -24.95
N ILE A 53 -7.20 11.66 -26.12
CA ILE A 53 -7.09 12.79 -27.03
C ILE A 53 -8.49 13.15 -27.55
N ASN A 54 -8.89 14.40 -27.33
CA ASN A 54 -10.11 14.94 -27.90
C ASN A 54 -9.83 15.45 -29.32
N LYS A 55 -10.34 14.72 -30.32
CA LYS A 55 -10.14 15.04 -31.74
C LYS A 55 -10.69 16.40 -32.17
N LYS A 56 -11.71 16.94 -31.48
CA LYS A 56 -12.35 18.22 -31.85
C LYS A 56 -11.61 19.43 -31.28
N THR A 57 -11.09 19.33 -30.06
CA THR A 57 -10.43 20.45 -29.36
C THR A 57 -8.91 20.35 -29.34
N GLY A 58 -8.34 19.21 -29.77
CA GLY A 58 -6.90 18.92 -29.69
C GLY A 58 -6.38 18.66 -28.27
N LYS A 59 -7.25 18.73 -27.25
CA LYS A 59 -6.86 18.50 -25.85
C LYS A 59 -6.42 17.05 -25.66
N LYS A 60 -5.37 16.85 -24.87
CA LYS A 60 -4.84 15.54 -24.50
C LYS A 60 -4.53 15.50 -23.00
N GLY A 61 -4.59 14.31 -22.42
CA GLY A 61 -4.27 14.08 -21.01
C GLY A 61 -4.05 12.61 -20.71
N PHE A 62 -3.63 12.33 -19.48
CA PHE A 62 -3.50 10.97 -18.98
C PHE A 62 -4.55 10.71 -17.90
N SER A 63 -5.12 9.52 -17.90
CA SER A 63 -6.02 9.04 -16.85
C SER A 63 -5.45 7.75 -16.28
N THR A 64 -5.56 7.55 -14.96
CA THR A 64 -5.16 6.30 -14.31
C THR A 64 -6.13 5.19 -14.70
N VAL A 65 -5.61 4.06 -15.12
CA VAL A 65 -6.40 2.88 -15.48
C VAL A 65 -5.78 1.65 -14.83
N CYS A 66 -6.62 0.71 -14.43
CA CYS A 66 -6.20 -0.55 -13.82
C CYS A 66 -6.32 -1.69 -14.86
N ASN A 67 -5.37 -2.63 -14.91
CA ASN A 67 -5.48 -3.82 -15.76
C ASN A 67 -6.74 -4.66 -15.43
N ASN A 68 -7.23 -4.57 -14.20
CA ASN A 68 -8.39 -5.30 -13.71
C ASN A 68 -9.68 -4.47 -13.82
N GLU A 69 -9.73 -3.44 -14.67
CA GLU A 69 -10.89 -2.54 -14.82
C GLU A 69 -12.21 -3.28 -15.15
N TRP A 70 -12.14 -4.52 -15.63
CA TRP A 70 -13.29 -5.36 -15.99
C TRP A 70 -13.46 -6.62 -15.10
N VAL A 71 -12.72 -6.74 -14.00
CA VAL A 71 -12.85 -7.88 -13.08
C VAL A 71 -13.83 -7.51 -11.97
N GLU A 72 -14.94 -8.24 -11.87
CA GLU A 72 -15.91 -8.10 -10.78
C GLU A 72 -15.20 -8.23 -9.41
N GLY A 73 -15.41 -7.23 -8.53
CA GLY A 73 -14.80 -7.17 -7.20
C GLY A 73 -13.52 -6.34 -7.08
N TYR A 74 -12.82 -6.01 -8.18
CA TYR A 74 -11.64 -5.12 -8.15
C TYR A 74 -11.96 -3.66 -8.49
N ALA A 75 -13.12 -3.43 -9.12
CA ALA A 75 -13.62 -2.10 -9.47
C ALA A 75 -14.23 -1.38 -8.27
N LYS A 76 -13.42 -1.06 -7.25
CA LYS A 76 -13.82 -0.15 -6.18
C LYS A 76 -12.68 0.83 -5.91
N ASP A 77 -13.02 2.07 -6.22
CA ASP A 77 -12.37 3.31 -5.84
C ASP A 77 -11.15 3.78 -6.66
N GLN A 78 -11.37 4.92 -7.33
CA GLN A 78 -10.37 5.77 -7.97
C GLN A 78 -10.49 7.21 -7.43
N ARG A 79 -10.94 7.37 -6.17
CA ARG A 79 -11.05 8.69 -5.55
C ARG A 79 -10.41 8.75 -4.17
#